data_AF-A0A849HBU1-F1
#
_entry.id   AF-A0A849HBU1-F1
#
_cell.length_a   1.000
_cell.length_b   1.000
_cell.length_c   1.000
_cell.angle_alpha   90.00
_cell.angle_beta   90.00
_cell.angle_gamma   90.00
#
_symmetry.space_group_name_H-M   'P 1'
#
loop_
_entity.id
_entity.type
_entity.pdbx_description
1 polymer ?
#
loop_
_entity_poly.entity_id
_entity_poly.type
_entity_poly.pdbx_seq_one_letter_code
_entity_poly.pdbx_strand_id
1 'polypeptide(L)'
;MSLRADAERLRPTAHSLAKMSARGVSWADVVETVRDASVVYGSDRGRVHQRGDLGVVVARDGAVVTVLLAERRRRWTDADARARGGAR
;
A
#
# COMPACT_ATOMS: atom_id res chain seq x y z
N MET A 1 9.62 12.11 9.45
CA MET A 1 8.36 12.50 8.79
C MET A 1 7.24 11.70 9.43
N SER A 2 6.22 12.37 9.99
CA SER A 2 5.10 11.71 10.67
C SER A 2 4.16 11.08 9.64
N LEU A 3 3.82 9.78 9.80
CA LEU A 3 2.96 8.99 8.90
C LEU A 3 1.60 9.66 8.59
N ARG A 4 1.13 10.56 9.47
CA ARG A 4 -0.11 11.32 9.27
C ARG A 4 -0.03 12.33 8.12
N ALA A 5 1.13 12.90 7.82
CA ALA A 5 1.29 13.89 6.75
C ALA A 5 1.32 13.27 5.34
N ASP A 6 1.62 11.97 5.24
CA ASP A 6 1.69 11.28 3.95
C ASP A 6 0.28 10.98 3.39
N ALA A 7 -0.75 10.84 4.26
CA ALA A 7 -2.12 10.50 3.86
C ALA A 7 -2.89 11.64 3.17
N GLU A 8 -2.70 12.89 3.61
CA GLU A 8 -3.40 14.07 3.06
C GLU A 8 -2.93 14.46 1.66
N ARG A 9 -1.77 13.94 1.23
CA ARG A 9 -1.18 14.19 -0.10
C ARG A 9 -1.42 13.06 -1.09
N LEU A 10 -2.14 12.02 -0.68
CA LEU A 10 -2.42 10.87 -1.53
C LEU A 10 -3.32 11.26 -2.68
N ARG A 11 -2.87 10.93 -3.88
CA ARG A 11 -3.69 11.06 -5.10
C ARG A 11 -3.75 9.72 -5.82
N PRO A 12 -4.94 9.26 -6.22
CA PRO A 12 -5.04 8.05 -7.02
C PRO A 12 -4.50 8.32 -8.43
N THR A 13 -3.73 7.37 -8.95
CA THR A 13 -3.41 7.30 -10.38
C THR A 13 -4.51 6.52 -11.12
N ALA A 14 -4.65 6.72 -12.44
CA ALA A 14 -5.56 5.95 -13.27
C ALA A 14 -5.34 4.42 -13.12
N HIS A 15 -4.07 4.00 -13.00
CA HIS A 15 -3.74 2.60 -12.75
C HIS A 15 -4.26 2.12 -11.39
N SER A 16 -4.05 2.91 -10.33
CA SER A 16 -4.55 2.54 -8.99
C SER A 16 -6.08 2.46 -8.95
N LEU A 17 -6.80 3.36 -9.64
CA LEU A 17 -8.27 3.32 -9.72
C LEU A 17 -8.76 2.04 -10.40
N ALA A 18 -8.15 1.65 -11.52
CA ALA A 18 -8.49 0.39 -12.19
C ALA A 18 -8.23 -0.83 -11.28
N LYS A 19 -7.13 -0.80 -10.53
CA LYS A 19 -6.75 -1.86 -9.58
C LYS A 19 -7.64 -1.94 -8.34
N MET A 20 -8.14 -0.80 -7.87
CA MET A 20 -9.10 -0.70 -6.78
C MET A 20 -10.44 -1.29 -7.18
N SER A 21 -10.96 -0.86 -8.34
CA SER A 21 -12.22 -1.36 -8.90
C SER A 21 -12.19 -2.88 -9.11
N ALA A 22 -11.12 -3.40 -9.74
CA ALA A 22 -10.96 -4.84 -9.97
C ALA A 22 -10.87 -5.69 -8.70
N ARG A 23 -10.60 -5.07 -7.54
CA ARG A 23 -10.39 -5.77 -6.26
C ARG A 23 -11.45 -5.44 -5.21
N GLY A 24 -12.44 -4.61 -5.54
CA GLY A 24 -13.45 -4.16 -4.58
C GLY A 24 -12.86 -3.35 -3.42
N VAL A 25 -11.74 -2.65 -3.65
CA VAL A 25 -11.07 -1.82 -2.63
C VAL A 25 -11.51 -0.37 -2.79
N SER A 26 -12.01 0.24 -1.73
CA SER A 26 -12.40 1.65 -1.74
C SER A 26 -11.20 2.58 -1.52
N TRP A 27 -11.37 3.86 -1.84
CA TRP A 27 -10.34 4.86 -1.55
C TRP A 27 -10.13 5.03 -0.03
N ALA A 28 -11.18 4.85 0.76
CA ALA A 28 -11.08 4.90 2.22
C ALA A 28 -10.16 3.80 2.76
N ASP A 29 -10.27 2.57 2.24
CA ASP A 29 -9.40 1.44 2.62
C ASP A 29 -7.93 1.73 2.30
N VAL A 30 -7.66 2.39 1.18
CA VAL A 30 -6.31 2.82 0.78
C VAL A 30 -5.75 3.84 1.75
N VAL A 31 -6.52 4.89 2.06
CA VAL A 31 -6.10 5.95 3.00
C VAL A 31 -5.88 5.38 4.39
N GLU A 32 -6.77 4.51 4.88
CA GLU A 32 -6.64 3.83 6.17
C GLU A 32 -5.39 2.95 6.19
N THR A 33 -5.13 2.18 5.13
CA THR A 33 -3.93 1.33 5.03
C THR A 33 -2.64 2.14 5.04
N VAL A 34 -2.60 3.30 4.39
CA VAL A 34 -1.41 4.17 4.42
C VAL A 34 -1.21 4.80 5.80
N ARG A 35 -2.31 5.21 6.46
CA ARG A 35 -2.29 5.86 7.78
C ARG A 35 -1.90 4.90 8.90
N ASP A 36 -2.49 3.70 8.91
CA ASP A 36 -2.40 2.71 9.99
C ASP A 36 -1.74 1.41 9.51
N ALA A 37 -0.74 1.53 8.62
CA ALA A 37 0.02 0.41 8.10
C ALA A 37 0.68 -0.39 9.23
N SER A 38 0.50 -1.73 9.21
CA SER A 38 1.19 -2.65 10.11
C SER A 38 2.64 -2.87 9.71
N VAL A 39 2.95 -2.68 8.42
CA VAL A 39 4.30 -2.75 7.86
C VAL A 39 4.49 -1.65 6.83
N VAL A 40 5.62 -0.96 6.91
CA VAL A 40 6.06 0.00 5.89
C VAL A 40 7.48 -0.34 5.46
N TYR A 41 7.71 -0.47 4.16
CA TYR A 41 9.04 -0.74 3.63
C TYR A 41 9.29 -0.05 2.28
N GLY A 42 10.58 0.13 1.94
CA GLY A 42 11.01 0.77 0.70
C GLY A 42 10.99 -0.18 -0.50
N SER A 43 10.74 0.37 -1.68
CA SER A 43 10.85 -0.29 -2.98
C SER A 43 11.39 0.69 -4.02
N ASP A 44 11.81 0.20 -5.18
CA ASP A 44 12.28 1.07 -6.28
C ASP A 44 11.20 2.07 -6.74
N ARG A 45 9.92 1.72 -6.56
CA ARG A 45 8.78 2.52 -6.99
C ARG A 45 8.24 3.47 -5.91
N GLY A 46 8.80 3.43 -4.69
CA GLY A 46 8.31 4.21 -3.55
C GLY A 46 8.21 3.39 -2.26
N ARG A 47 7.28 3.73 -1.38
CA ARG A 47 7.02 3.00 -0.14
C ARG A 47 5.82 2.08 -0.30
N VAL A 48 5.92 0.89 0.27
CA VAL A 48 4.80 -0.05 0.39
C VAL A 48 4.26 0.03 1.80
N HIS A 49 2.97 0.34 1.92
CA HIS A 49 2.21 0.37 3.17
C HIS A 49 1.29 -0.84 3.17
N GLN A 50 1.42 -1.72 4.16
CA GLN A 50 0.64 -2.94 4.23
C GLN A 50 -0.12 -3.05 5.54
N ARG A 51 -1.36 -3.53 5.46
CA ARG A 51 -2.21 -3.90 6.58
C ARG A 51 -3.02 -5.13 6.21
N GLY A 52 -2.70 -6.27 6.82
CA GLY A 52 -3.38 -7.53 6.52
C GLY A 52 -3.10 -8.00 5.10
N ASP A 53 -4.15 -8.17 4.30
CA ASP A 53 -4.08 -8.60 2.90
C ASP A 53 -3.98 -7.44 1.89
N LEU A 54 -4.12 -6.19 2.33
CA LEU A 54 -4.04 -5.01 1.48
C LEU A 54 -2.66 -4.34 1.58
N GLY A 55 -2.01 -4.20 0.43
CA GLY A 55 -0.78 -3.45 0.23
C GLY A 55 -0.99 -2.26 -0.71
N VAL A 56 -0.51 -1.09 -0.32
CA VAL A 56 -0.60 0.16 -1.09
C VAL A 56 0.81 0.62 -1.43
N VAL A 57 1.08 0.86 -2.71
CA VAL A 57 2.37 1.39 -3.17
C VAL A 57 2.24 2.89 -3.43
N VAL A 58 2.96 3.69 -2.65
CA VAL A 58 2.95 5.15 -2.69
C VAL A 58 4.30 5.64 -3.20
N ALA A 59 4.30 6.38 -4.30
CA ALA A 59 5.48 7.05 -4.82
C ALA A 59 5.94 8.17 -3.87
N ARG A 60 7.20 8.62 -4.01
CA ARG A 60 7.80 9.64 -3.13
C ARG A 60 7.06 10.97 -3.14
N ASP A 61 6.32 11.25 -4.21
CA ASP A 61 5.54 12.46 -4.43
C ASP A 61 4.10 12.35 -3.91
N GLY A 62 3.70 11.23 -3.31
CA GLY A 62 2.35 10.97 -2.80
C GLY A 62 1.39 10.34 -3.80
N ALA A 63 1.83 10.00 -5.02
CA ALA A 63 0.97 9.28 -5.97
C ALA A 63 0.77 7.82 -5.53
N VAL A 64 -0.48 7.36 -5.45
CA VAL A 64 -0.79 5.94 -5.25
C VAL A 64 -0.64 5.24 -6.59
N VAL A 65 0.45 4.49 -6.72
CA VAL A 65 0.86 3.86 -7.98
C VAL A 65 0.05 2.59 -8.22
N THR A 66 -0.16 1.79 -7.18
CA THR A 66 -0.92 0.54 -7.29
C THR A 66 -1.46 0.11 -5.94
N VAL A 67 -2.48 -0.75 -5.99
CA VAL A 67 -3.00 -1.48 -4.83
C VAL A 67 -2.87 -2.98 -5.10
N LEU A 68 -2.46 -3.70 -4.07
CA LEU A 68 -2.20 -5.13 -4.08
C LEU A 68 -3.12 -5.76 -3.04
N LEU A 69 -3.89 -6.76 -3.43
CA LEU A 69 -4.70 -7.54 -2.50
C LEU A 69 -4.22 -8.98 -2.59
N ALA A 70 -3.92 -9.59 -1.44
CA ALA A 70 -3.52 -10.99 -1.40
C ALA A 70 -4.66 -11.86 -1.95
N GLU A 71 -4.38 -12.66 -2.97
CA GLU A 71 -5.36 -13.65 -3.42
C GLU A 71 -5.58 -14.69 -2.31
N ARG A 72 -6.81 -15.19 -2.15
CA ARG A 72 -7.18 -16.17 -1.11
C ARG A 72 -6.26 -17.40 -1.02
N ARG A 73 -5.50 -17.70 -2.09
CA ARG A 73 -4.57 -18.84 -2.18
C ARG A 73 -3.09 -18.49 -2.04
N ARG A 74 -2.72 -17.21 -2.07
CA ARG A 74 -1.37 -16.72 -1.79
C ARG A 74 -1.47 -15.73 -0.63
N ARG A 75 -1.39 -16.26 0.59
CA ARG A 75 -1.37 -15.44 1.81
C ARG A 75 -0.09 -14.60 1.80
N TRP A 76 -0.18 -13.39 1.28
CA TRP A 76 0.78 -12.37 1.59
C TRP A 76 0.37 -11.77 2.94
N THR A 77 1.14 -12.07 3.97
CA THR A 77 0.91 -11.61 5.34
C THR A 77 1.89 -10.50 5.70
N ASP A 78 1.66 -9.85 6.85
CA ASP A 78 2.60 -8.87 7.40
C ASP A 78 4.00 -9.47 7.64
N ALA A 79 4.10 -10.78 7.94
CA ALA A 79 5.39 -11.45 8.14
C ALA A 79 6.21 -11.51 6.84
N ASP A 80 5.56 -11.84 5.72
CA ASP A 80 6.21 -11.84 4.40
C ASP A 80 6.65 -10.42 3.99
N ALA A 81 5.85 -9.41 4.35
CA ALA A 81 6.16 -8.01 4.12
C ALA A 81 7.40 -7.56 4.90
N ARG A 82 7.49 -7.94 6.18
CA ARG A 82 8.66 -7.67 7.03
C ARG A 82 9.92 -8.33 6.49
N ALA A 83 9.83 -9.58 6.02
CA ALA A 83 10.97 -10.27 5.41
C ALA A 83 11.50 -9.53 4.17
N ARG A 84 10.61 -8.97 3.34
CA ARG A 84 10.99 -8.15 2.17
C ARG A 84 11.59 -6.81 2.55
N GLY A 85 11.09 -6.18 3.61
CA GLY A 85 11.61 -4.90 4.11
C GLY A 85 12.92 -5.02 4.88
N GLY A 86 13.19 -6.20 5.46
CA GLY A 86 14.42 -6.51 6.20
C GLY A 86 15.56 -7.06 5.33
N ALA A 87 15.29 -7.43 4.08
CA ALA A 87 16.32 -7.75 3.10
C ALA A 87 17.03 -6.46 2.67
N ARG A 88 18.03 -6.05 3.46
CA ARG A 88 19.05 -5.08 3.08
C ARG A 88 20.37 -5.78 2.91
#